data_AF-A0A2W7ASP5-F1
#
_entry.id   AF-A0A2W7ASP5-F1
#
_cell.length_a   1.000
_cell.length_b   1.000
_cell.length_c   1.000
_cell.angle_alpha   90.00
_cell.angle_beta   90.00
_cell.angle_gamma   90.00
#
_symmetry.space_group_name_H-M   'P 1'
#
loop_
_entity.id
_entity.type
_entity.pdbx_description
1 polymer ?
#
loop_
_entity_poly.entity_id
_entity_poly.type
_entity_poly.pdbx_seq_one_letter_code
_entity_poly.pdbx_strand_id
1 'polypeptide(L)'
;MLSNLEGRAIPFLKSLRNEEPALLIDAEESIFHTWFIASQYFRTPTMLDSMTSALRKIPGFNAEASFGLIRTIFSCNLGCSFWLGRNTLRVTYLRTNSIPLITGDQPIVNLKSINLEPGVLPQEVELYYPVSPALGVLFDFDAPCRSSTVKLLTIEEVRAYNRVIAKKSTRQIYGINRASIEDV
;
A
#
# COMPACT_ATOMS: atom_id res chain seq x y z
N MET A 1 18.00 8.39 -11.62
CA MET A 1 17.72 7.51 -10.47
C MET A 1 16.30 6.90 -10.48
N LEU A 2 15.28 7.59 -11.01
CA LEU A 2 13.89 7.08 -11.05
C LEU A 2 13.53 6.19 -12.26
N SER A 3 14.34 6.14 -13.32
CA SER A 3 13.98 5.50 -14.60
C SER A 3 13.94 3.97 -14.61
N ASN A 4 14.47 3.29 -13.58
CA ASN A 4 14.46 1.81 -13.47
C ASN A 4 13.89 1.29 -12.13
N LEU A 5 13.12 2.13 -11.44
CA LEU A 5 12.54 1.80 -10.14
C LEU A 5 11.59 0.59 -10.25
N GLU A 6 10.73 0.60 -11.26
CA GLU A 6 9.76 -0.46 -11.51
C GLU A 6 10.45 -1.77 -11.92
N GLY A 7 11.53 -1.69 -12.71
CA GLY A 7 12.35 -2.86 -13.04
C GLY A 7 13.04 -3.47 -11.82
N ARG A 8 13.59 -2.63 -10.93
CA ARG A 8 14.21 -3.08 -9.69
C ARG A 8 13.22 -3.67 -8.69
N ALA A 9 11.94 -3.31 -8.77
CA ALA A 9 10.87 -3.88 -7.95
C ALA A 9 10.37 -5.25 -8.42
N ILE A 10 10.70 -5.68 -9.64
CA ILE A 10 10.22 -6.96 -10.19
C ILE A 10 10.56 -8.16 -9.28
N PRO A 11 11.80 -8.33 -8.78
CA PRO A 11 12.11 -9.45 -7.88
C PRO A 11 11.27 -9.42 -6.61
N PHE A 12 11.05 -8.23 -6.04
CA PHE A 12 10.21 -8.06 -4.86
C PHE A 12 8.73 -8.39 -5.13
N LEU A 13 8.18 -7.94 -6.24
CA LEU A 13 6.79 -8.27 -6.61
C LEU A 13 6.62 -9.77 -6.89
N LYS A 14 7.64 -10.42 -7.46
CA LYS A 14 7.67 -11.87 -7.64
C LYS A 14 7.71 -12.60 -6.30
N SER A 15 8.52 -12.15 -5.34
CA SER A 15 8.56 -12.78 -4.01
C SER A 15 7.21 -12.63 -3.29
N LEU A 16 6.57 -11.45 -3.35
CA LEU A 16 5.20 -11.28 -2.83
C LEU A 16 4.21 -12.23 -3.50
N ARG A 17 4.26 -12.37 -4.83
CA ARG A 17 3.38 -13.28 -5.57
C ARG A 17 3.60 -14.76 -5.24
N ASN A 18 4.84 -15.13 -4.91
CA ASN A 18 5.22 -16.48 -4.52
C ASN A 18 5.09 -16.73 -3.02
N GLU A 19 4.55 -15.76 -2.26
CA GLU A 19 4.39 -15.83 -0.81
C GLU A 19 5.70 -15.97 -0.03
N GLU A 20 6.77 -15.44 -0.60
CA GLU A 20 8.09 -15.35 0.01
C GLU A 20 8.24 -13.98 0.71
N PRO A 21 8.36 -13.94 2.05
CA PRO A 21 8.37 -12.69 2.78
C PRO A 21 9.76 -12.03 2.72
N ALA A 22 10.19 -11.57 1.55
CA ALA A 22 11.53 -11.02 1.31
C ALA A 22 11.91 -9.87 2.26
N LEU A 23 10.93 -9.09 2.72
CA LEU A 23 11.09 -8.06 3.76
C LEU A 23 11.60 -8.61 5.11
N LEU A 24 11.36 -9.90 5.36
CA LEU A 24 11.69 -10.57 6.62
C LEU A 24 13.02 -11.31 6.58
N ILE A 25 13.66 -11.44 5.42
CA ILE A 25 14.82 -12.32 5.23
C ILE A 25 16.11 -11.50 5.26
N ASP A 26 16.27 -10.56 4.34
CA ASP A 26 17.50 -9.80 4.16
C ASP A 26 17.32 -8.34 4.61
N ALA A 27 18.15 -7.91 5.56
CA ALA A 27 18.06 -6.59 6.13
C ALA A 27 18.45 -5.48 5.15
N GLU A 28 19.41 -5.71 4.25
CA GLU A 28 19.87 -4.72 3.28
C GLU A 28 18.86 -4.56 2.14
N GLU A 29 18.39 -5.67 1.56
CA GLU A 29 17.37 -5.67 0.51
C GLU A 29 16.02 -5.11 1.03
N SER A 30 15.70 -5.33 2.31
CA SER A 30 14.47 -4.79 2.91
C SER A 30 14.41 -3.25 2.91
N ILE A 31 15.54 -2.55 2.81
CA ILE A 31 15.57 -1.08 2.66
C ILE A 31 14.85 -0.67 1.38
N PHE A 32 15.14 -1.36 0.27
CA PHE A 32 14.48 -1.06 -0.99
C PHE A 32 13.01 -1.47 -0.97
N HIS A 33 12.69 -2.63 -0.42
CA HIS A 33 11.32 -3.13 -0.36
C HIS A 33 10.40 -2.20 0.45
N THR A 34 10.85 -1.77 1.64
CA THR A 34 10.10 -0.83 2.49
C THR A 34 9.93 0.53 1.84
N TRP A 35 10.99 1.06 1.21
CA TRP A 35 10.90 2.29 0.42
C TRP A 35 9.96 2.16 -0.79
N PHE A 36 9.98 1.02 -1.49
CA PHE A 36 9.09 0.76 -2.61
C PHE A 36 7.63 0.79 -2.16
N ILE A 37 7.29 0.10 -1.08
CA ILE A 37 5.93 0.09 -0.49
C ILE A 37 5.50 1.51 -0.10
N ALA A 38 6.36 2.24 0.62
CA ALA A 38 6.10 3.63 0.98
C ALA A 38 5.86 4.50 -0.26
N SER A 39 6.67 4.31 -1.31
CA SER A 39 6.53 5.04 -2.57
C SER A 39 5.19 4.74 -3.27
N GLN A 40 4.72 3.50 -3.26
CA GLN A 40 3.40 3.17 -3.81
C GLN A 40 2.27 3.85 -3.03
N TYR A 41 2.38 3.91 -1.69
CA TYR A 41 1.39 4.59 -0.84
C TYR A 41 1.29 6.11 -1.14
N PHE A 42 2.41 6.79 -1.38
CA PHE A 42 2.42 8.22 -1.71
C PHE A 42 2.12 8.56 -3.18
N ARG A 43 2.00 7.57 -4.07
CA ARG A 43 1.65 7.78 -5.50
C ARG A 43 0.16 8.00 -5.75
N THR A 44 -0.66 7.98 -4.69
CA THR A 44 -2.11 8.02 -4.77
C THR A 44 -2.66 9.42 -5.10
N PRO A 45 -3.66 9.56 -6.01
CA PRO A 45 -4.36 10.84 -6.23
C PRO A 45 -4.87 11.48 -4.94
N THR A 46 -5.41 10.68 -4.01
CA THR A 46 -5.87 11.18 -2.70
C THR A 46 -4.74 11.83 -1.90
N MET A 47 -3.54 11.24 -1.92
CA MET A 47 -2.38 11.80 -1.23
C MET A 47 -1.85 13.04 -1.94
N LEU A 48 -1.86 13.05 -3.27
CA LEU A 48 -1.56 14.23 -4.07
C LEU A 48 -2.48 15.39 -3.68
N ASP A 49 -3.80 15.17 -3.69
CA ASP A 49 -4.79 16.20 -3.38
C ASP A 49 -4.66 16.66 -1.94
N SER A 50 -4.49 15.74 -0.98
CA SER A 50 -4.31 16.06 0.43
C SER A 50 -3.04 16.87 0.68
N MET A 51 -1.90 16.45 0.14
CA MET A 51 -0.63 17.15 0.32
C MET A 51 -0.64 18.52 -0.35
N THR A 52 -1.09 18.60 -1.60
CA THR A 52 -1.13 19.87 -2.34
C THR A 52 -2.10 20.86 -1.71
N SER A 53 -3.26 20.41 -1.21
CA SER A 53 -4.23 21.26 -0.51
C SER A 53 -3.67 21.84 0.79
N ALA A 54 -2.86 21.07 1.53
CA ALA A 54 -2.18 21.57 2.72
C ALA A 54 -1.10 22.61 2.36
N LEU A 55 -0.32 22.35 1.32
CA LEU A 55 0.82 23.18 0.91
C LEU A 55 0.42 24.48 0.21
N ARG A 56 -0.71 24.49 -0.52
CA ARG A 56 -1.27 25.72 -1.14
C ARG A 56 -1.59 26.81 -0.12
N LYS A 57 -1.69 26.48 1.17
CA LYS A 57 -1.89 27.44 2.26
C LYS A 57 -0.63 28.26 2.57
N ILE A 58 0.53 27.86 2.05
CA ILE A 58 1.81 28.55 2.25
C ILE A 58 1.95 29.63 1.16
N PRO A 59 1.97 30.93 1.50
CA PRO A 59 2.09 32.01 0.52
C PRO A 59 3.36 31.86 -0.35
N GLY A 60 3.20 31.99 -1.67
CA GLY A 60 4.31 31.90 -2.62
C GLY A 60 4.82 30.48 -2.91
N PHE A 61 4.21 29.45 -2.31
CA PHE A 61 4.63 28.06 -2.53
C PHE A 61 3.91 27.42 -3.71
N ASN A 62 4.66 26.90 -4.68
CA ASN A 62 4.11 26.13 -5.80
C ASN A 62 4.01 24.64 -5.42
N ALA A 63 2.84 24.22 -4.92
CA ALA A 63 2.62 22.87 -4.42
C ALA A 63 2.70 21.82 -5.54
N GLU A 64 2.18 22.13 -6.71
CA GLU A 64 2.13 21.25 -7.88
C GLU A 64 3.53 20.95 -8.41
N ALA A 65 4.36 21.98 -8.58
CA ALA A 65 5.74 21.82 -9.01
C ALA A 65 6.58 21.08 -7.97
N SER A 66 6.28 21.28 -6.68
CA SER A 66 7.05 20.68 -5.58
C SER A 66 6.63 19.24 -5.26
N PHE A 67 5.45 18.79 -5.72
CA PHE A 67 4.89 17.49 -5.33
C PHE A 67 5.82 16.32 -5.61
N GLY A 68 6.49 16.32 -6.77
CA GLY A 68 7.43 15.25 -7.14
C GLY A 68 8.59 15.09 -6.16
N LEU A 69 9.10 16.19 -5.61
CA LEU A 69 10.14 16.18 -4.59
C LEU A 69 9.57 15.79 -3.23
N ILE A 70 8.44 16.38 -2.85
CA ILE A 70 7.79 16.17 -1.55
C ILE A 70 7.39 14.71 -1.36
N ARG A 71 6.72 14.09 -2.35
CA ARG A 71 6.36 12.66 -2.28
C ARG A 71 7.60 11.79 -2.10
N THR A 72 8.73 12.17 -2.70
CA THR A 72 9.99 11.42 -2.58
C THR A 72 10.53 11.51 -1.16
N ILE A 73 10.57 12.71 -0.58
CA ILE A 73 10.99 12.93 0.82
C ILE A 73 10.10 12.13 1.78
N PHE A 74 8.78 12.22 1.63
CA PHE A 74 7.85 11.46 2.48
C PHE A 74 7.99 9.94 2.31
N SER A 75 8.19 9.46 1.08
CA SER A 75 8.44 8.04 0.81
C SER A 75 9.74 7.55 1.44
N CYS A 76 10.80 8.35 1.40
CA CYS A 76 12.07 8.05 2.07
C CYS A 76 11.91 8.00 3.59
N ASN A 77 11.23 8.98 4.18
CA ASN A 77 11.00 9.03 5.63
C ASN A 77 10.18 7.82 6.09
N LEU A 78 9.05 7.54 5.44
CA LEU A 78 8.19 6.42 5.80
C LEU A 78 8.88 5.07 5.54
N GLY A 79 9.58 4.92 4.43
CA GLY A 79 10.37 3.71 4.14
C GLY A 79 11.45 3.46 5.19
N CYS A 80 12.13 4.53 5.64
CA CYS A 80 13.10 4.44 6.74
C CYS A 80 12.43 4.01 8.04
N SER A 81 11.28 4.59 8.40
CA SER A 81 10.50 4.19 9.58
C SER A 81 10.09 2.72 9.53
N PHE A 82 9.58 2.25 8.38
CA PHE A 82 9.25 0.84 8.17
C PHE A 82 10.46 -0.09 8.33
N TRP A 83 11.61 0.31 7.79
CA TRP A 83 12.83 -0.48 7.91
C TRP A 83 13.34 -0.51 9.35
N LEU A 84 13.33 0.62 10.07
CA LEU A 84 13.71 0.68 11.48
C LEU A 84 12.77 -0.19 12.34
N GLY A 85 11.47 -0.18 12.04
CA GLY A 85 10.44 -1.02 12.67
C GLY A 85 10.36 -2.46 12.17
N ARG A 86 11.28 -2.95 11.34
CA ARG A 86 11.18 -4.31 10.74
C ARG A 86 11.10 -5.47 11.73
N ASN A 87 11.50 -5.27 12.99
CA ASN A 87 11.40 -6.29 14.04
C ASN A 87 9.97 -6.46 14.57
N THR A 88 9.07 -5.52 14.27
CA THR A 88 7.63 -5.58 14.55
C THR A 88 6.81 -5.76 13.28
N LEU A 89 7.46 -6.08 12.14
CA LEU A 89 6.76 -6.30 10.87
C LEU A 89 6.15 -7.69 10.80
N ARG A 90 4.82 -7.75 10.70
CA ARG A 90 4.09 -8.94 10.30
C ARG A 90 3.61 -8.83 8.85
N VAL A 91 3.95 -9.83 8.04
CA VAL A 91 3.47 -9.99 6.67
C VAL A 91 2.38 -11.07 6.66
N THR A 92 1.17 -10.73 6.23
CA THR A 92 0.06 -11.69 6.11
C THR A 92 -0.35 -11.83 4.65
N TYR A 93 -0.20 -13.02 4.10
CA TYR A 93 -0.69 -13.37 2.77
C TYR A 93 -2.17 -13.74 2.84
N LEU A 94 -3.00 -12.99 2.13
CA LEU A 94 -4.45 -13.10 2.13
C LEU A 94 -4.89 -13.82 0.85
N ARG A 95 -5.20 -15.11 0.95
CA ARG A 95 -5.65 -15.94 -0.18
C ARG A 95 -7.17 -15.90 -0.30
N THR A 96 -7.67 -15.94 -1.53
CA THR A 96 -9.09 -16.19 -1.82
C THR A 96 -9.24 -17.30 -2.85
N ASN A 97 -10.24 -18.16 -2.67
CA ASN A 97 -10.69 -19.17 -3.62
C ASN A 97 -12.15 -18.95 -4.05
N SER A 98 -12.77 -17.84 -3.65
CA SER A 98 -14.20 -17.59 -3.83
C SER A 98 -14.44 -16.53 -4.91
N ILE A 99 -14.39 -15.26 -4.53
CA ILE A 99 -14.43 -14.12 -5.46
C ILE A 99 -13.03 -13.50 -5.56
N PRO A 100 -12.69 -12.91 -6.73
CA PRO A 100 -11.39 -12.29 -6.92
C PRO A 100 -11.26 -10.95 -6.19
N LEU A 101 -10.03 -10.66 -5.75
CA LEU A 101 -9.64 -9.33 -5.28
C LEU A 101 -9.56 -8.37 -6.48
N ILE A 102 -9.96 -7.12 -6.24
CA ILE A 102 -9.81 -6.02 -7.19
C ILE A 102 -8.63 -5.12 -6.78
N THR A 103 -8.20 -4.27 -7.71
CA THR A 103 -7.26 -3.18 -7.45
C THR A 103 -7.79 -1.88 -8.05
N GLY A 104 -7.09 -0.77 -7.86
CA GLY A 104 -7.50 0.53 -8.41
C GLY A 104 -6.33 1.31 -8.97
N ASP A 105 -6.56 2.60 -9.23
CA ASP A 105 -5.51 3.58 -9.50
C ASP A 105 -4.56 3.77 -8.29
N GLN A 106 -4.92 3.21 -7.15
CA GLN A 106 -4.18 3.21 -5.88
C GLN A 106 -4.07 1.79 -5.32
N PRO A 107 -3.03 1.02 -5.67
CA PRO A 107 -2.97 -0.38 -5.25
C PRO A 107 -2.69 -0.54 -3.75
N ILE A 108 -1.91 0.34 -3.11
CA ILE A 108 -1.62 0.21 -1.67
C ILE A 108 -2.47 1.18 -0.86
N VAL A 109 -3.21 0.65 0.11
CA VAL A 109 -4.11 1.42 0.97
C VAL A 109 -3.77 1.19 2.45
N ASN A 110 -3.79 2.26 3.26
CA ASN A 110 -3.67 2.14 4.71
C ASN A 110 -5.05 1.86 5.33
N LEU A 111 -5.25 0.66 5.89
CA LEU A 111 -6.51 0.24 6.48
C LEU A 111 -6.89 1.07 7.71
N LYS A 112 -5.91 1.53 8.48
CA LYS A 112 -6.12 2.37 9.67
C LYS A 112 -6.60 3.78 9.32
N SER A 113 -6.60 4.15 8.04
CA SER A 113 -7.05 5.47 7.54
C SER A 113 -8.47 5.51 6.98
N ILE A 114 -9.22 4.39 6.99
CA ILE A 114 -10.47 4.27 6.21
C ILE A 114 -11.68 4.90 6.90
N ASN A 115 -11.70 4.86 8.23
CA ASN A 115 -12.82 5.30 9.06
C ASN A 115 -12.41 6.42 10.03
N LEU A 116 -11.36 7.17 9.68
CA LEU A 116 -10.96 8.34 10.44
C LEU A 116 -11.80 9.55 10.02
N GLU A 117 -12.16 10.36 11.00
CA GLU A 117 -12.77 11.67 10.76
C GLU A 117 -11.83 12.58 9.96
N PRO A 118 -12.38 13.48 9.12
CA PRO A 118 -11.57 14.44 8.37
C PRO A 118 -10.63 15.23 9.30
N GLY A 119 -9.33 15.21 8.97
CA GLY A 119 -8.30 15.89 9.75
C GLY A 119 -7.69 15.08 10.89
N VAL A 120 -8.22 13.88 11.19
CA VAL A 120 -7.58 12.95 12.14
C VAL A 120 -6.51 12.14 11.42
N LEU A 121 -5.29 12.19 11.97
CA LEU A 121 -4.17 11.41 11.45
C LEU A 121 -4.20 9.97 12.02
N PRO A 122 -3.95 8.94 11.19
CA PRO A 122 -3.79 7.58 11.68
C PRO A 122 -2.56 7.50 12.58
N GLN A 123 -2.73 6.89 13.76
CA GLN A 123 -1.64 6.66 14.71
C GLN A 123 -0.85 5.37 14.38
N GLU A 124 -1.47 4.46 13.64
CA GLU A 124 -0.92 3.16 13.24
C GLU A 124 -0.93 3.03 11.71
N VAL A 125 -0.07 2.16 11.19
CA VAL A 125 0.01 1.91 9.74
C VAL A 125 -0.13 0.42 9.45
N GLU A 126 -1.23 0.08 8.79
CA GLU A 126 -1.47 -1.27 8.27
C GLU A 126 -1.79 -1.18 6.79
N LEU A 127 -0.86 -1.63 5.95
CA LEU A 127 -0.96 -1.48 4.51
C LEU A 127 -1.50 -2.75 3.88
N TYR A 128 -2.56 -2.61 3.10
CA TYR A 128 -3.10 -3.67 2.25
C TYR A 128 -2.70 -3.45 0.80
N TYR A 129 -2.23 -4.52 0.15
CA TYR A 129 -1.83 -4.54 -1.25
C TYR A 129 -2.42 -5.78 -1.97
N PRO A 130 -3.42 -5.62 -2.87
CA PRO A 130 -3.84 -6.68 -3.79
C PRO A 130 -2.76 -6.93 -4.85
N VAL A 131 -2.02 -8.03 -4.70
CA VAL A 131 -0.91 -8.43 -5.58
C VAL A 131 -1.43 -9.13 -6.83
N SER A 132 -2.52 -9.90 -6.69
CA SER A 132 -3.21 -10.56 -7.80
C SER A 132 -4.68 -10.80 -7.45
N PRO A 133 -5.53 -11.20 -8.41
CA PRO A 133 -6.94 -11.53 -8.14
C PRO A 133 -7.16 -12.60 -7.07
N ALA A 134 -6.17 -13.45 -6.78
CA ALA A 134 -6.28 -14.52 -5.78
C ALA A 134 -5.45 -14.25 -4.50
N LEU A 135 -4.66 -13.17 -4.47
CA LEU A 135 -3.67 -12.93 -3.42
C LEU A 135 -3.55 -11.44 -3.09
N GLY A 136 -3.82 -11.10 -1.83
CA GLY A 136 -3.44 -9.83 -1.24
C GLY A 136 -2.34 -10.01 -0.20
N VAL A 137 -1.71 -8.91 0.20
CA VAL A 137 -0.72 -8.88 1.27
C VAL A 137 -1.06 -7.77 2.24
N LEU A 138 -1.01 -8.08 3.53
CA LEU A 138 -1.11 -7.14 4.62
C LEU A 138 0.27 -6.94 5.24
N PHE A 139 0.69 -5.68 5.38
CA PHE A 139 1.89 -5.29 6.10
C PHE A 139 1.47 -4.56 7.37
N ASP A 140 1.66 -5.21 8.51
CA ASP A 140 1.42 -4.65 9.85
C ASP A 140 2.79 -4.33 10.45
N PHE A 141 3.12 -3.04 10.55
CA PHE A 141 4.42 -2.57 11.05
C PHE A 141 4.46 -2.44 12.58
N ASP A 142 3.31 -2.61 13.25
CA ASP A 142 3.13 -2.42 14.69
C ASP A 142 2.82 -3.76 15.40
N ALA A 143 3.10 -4.89 14.76
CA ALA A 143 2.81 -6.21 15.31
C ALA A 143 3.72 -6.54 16.52
N PRO A 144 3.26 -7.37 17.48
CA PRO A 144 4.05 -7.72 18.67
C PRO A 144 5.39 -8.39 18.36
N CYS A 145 5.46 -9.11 17.24
CA CYS A 145 6.68 -9.76 16.78
C CYS A 145 6.72 -9.91 15.27
N ARG A 146 7.94 -9.91 14.73
CA ARG A 146 8.24 -10.20 13.34
C ARG A 146 7.73 -11.59 12.95
N SER A 147 6.84 -11.67 11.96
CA SER A 147 6.24 -12.94 11.54
C SER A 147 5.71 -12.92 10.11
N SER A 148 5.58 -14.10 9.51
CA SER A 148 4.89 -14.30 8.24
C SER A 148 3.74 -15.29 8.46
N THR A 149 2.56 -14.98 7.94
CA THR A 149 1.38 -15.85 8.06
C THR A 149 0.59 -15.90 6.76
N VAL A 150 -0.24 -16.92 6.61
CA VAL A 150 -1.17 -17.08 5.49
C VAL A 150 -2.57 -17.20 6.06
N LYS A 151 -3.52 -16.44 5.50
CA LYS A 151 -4.94 -16.48 5.85
C LYS A 151 -5.78 -16.73 4.61
N LEU A 152 -6.65 -17.73 4.67
CA LEU A 152 -7.70 -17.92 3.68
C LEU A 152 -8.89 -17.02 4.04
N LEU A 153 -9.29 -16.16 3.11
CA LEU A 153 -10.38 -15.22 3.29
C LEU A 153 -11.73 -15.88 3.02
N THR A 154 -12.71 -15.51 3.83
CA THR A 154 -14.13 -15.73 3.56
C THR A 154 -14.64 -14.77 2.47
N ILE A 155 -15.80 -15.08 1.88
CA ILE A 155 -16.41 -14.22 0.85
C ILE A 155 -16.65 -12.80 1.39
N GLU A 156 -17.12 -12.71 2.64
CA GLU A 156 -17.42 -11.46 3.32
C GLU A 156 -16.17 -10.60 3.53
N GLU A 157 -15.05 -11.24 3.89
CA GLU A 157 -13.77 -10.55 4.03
C GLU A 157 -13.23 -10.07 2.69
N VAL A 158 -13.33 -10.88 1.64
CA VAL A 158 -12.94 -10.46 0.28
C VAL A 158 -13.75 -9.24 -0.16
N ARG A 159 -15.07 -9.26 0.06
CA ARG A 159 -15.94 -8.11 -0.19
C ARG A 159 -15.53 -6.88 0.61
N ALA A 160 -15.15 -7.06 1.88
CA ALA A 160 -14.66 -5.96 2.71
C ALA A 160 -13.40 -5.33 2.10
N TYR A 161 -12.39 -6.13 1.71
CA TYR A 161 -11.19 -5.62 1.05
C TYR A 161 -11.49 -4.94 -0.30
N ASN A 162 -12.38 -5.51 -1.10
CA ASN A 162 -12.78 -4.92 -2.37
C ASN A 162 -13.46 -3.56 -2.16
N ARG A 163 -14.38 -3.43 -1.20
CA ARG A 163 -15.01 -2.15 -0.84
C ARG A 163 -14.00 -1.12 -0.37
N VAL A 164 -12.98 -1.54 0.36
CA VAL A 164 -11.88 -0.65 0.76
C VAL A 164 -11.16 -0.09 -0.47
N ILE A 165 -10.82 -0.94 -1.44
CA ILE A 165 -10.19 -0.49 -2.68
C ILE A 165 -11.14 0.44 -3.44
N ALA A 166 -12.42 0.09 -3.60
CA ALA A 166 -13.39 0.94 -4.29
C ALA A 166 -13.55 2.32 -3.62
N LYS A 167 -13.65 2.37 -2.28
CA LYS A 167 -13.74 3.62 -1.51
C LYS A 167 -12.50 4.51 -1.64
N LYS A 168 -11.31 3.91 -1.80
CA LYS A 168 -10.04 4.64 -1.91
C LYS A 168 -9.66 4.97 -3.36
N SER A 169 -10.21 4.25 -4.34
CA SER A 169 -10.00 4.49 -5.75
C SER A 169 -10.65 5.81 -6.17
N THR A 170 -9.94 6.64 -6.91
CA THR A 170 -10.43 7.99 -7.27
C THR A 170 -11.04 7.99 -8.67
N ARG A 171 -10.39 7.33 -9.63
CA ARG A 171 -10.77 7.39 -11.04
C ARG A 171 -11.12 6.03 -11.62
N GLN A 172 -10.38 4.99 -11.22
CA GLN A 172 -10.43 3.70 -11.90
C GLN A 172 -10.32 2.55 -10.89
N ILE A 173 -11.12 1.52 -11.14
CA ILE A 173 -11.08 0.21 -10.47
C ILE A 173 -10.80 -0.83 -11.55
N TYR A 174 -9.97 -1.81 -11.22
CA TYR A 174 -9.59 -2.91 -12.10
C TYR A 174 -9.90 -4.23 -11.41
N GLY A 175 -10.53 -5.13 -12.16
CA GLY A 175 -10.80 -6.50 -11.77
C GLY A 175 -10.44 -7.44 -12.91
N ILE A 176 -10.40 -8.74 -12.62
CA ILE A 176 -10.11 -9.77 -13.64
C ILE A 176 -11.22 -9.88 -14.69
N ASN A 177 -12.45 -9.48 -14.34
CA ASN A 177 -13.59 -9.43 -15.22
C ASN A 177 -14.62 -8.40 -14.72
N ARG A 178 -15.65 -8.11 -15.52
CA ARG A 178 -16.70 -7.16 -15.15
C ARG A 178 -17.44 -7.56 -13.86
N ALA A 179 -17.79 -8.83 -13.70
CA ALA A 179 -18.51 -9.32 -12.52
C ALA A 179 -17.76 -9.05 -11.20
N SER A 180 -16.41 -9.06 -11.22
CA SER A 180 -15.60 -8.76 -10.03
C SER A 180 -15.66 -7.31 -9.57
N ILE A 181 -16.08 -6.39 -10.44
CA ILE A 181 -16.19 -4.95 -10.15
C ILE A 181 -17.63 -4.56 -9.81
N GLU A 182 -18.62 -5.24 -10.39
CA GLU A 182 -20.05 -4.95 -10.18
C GLU A 182 -20.55 -5.27 -8.76
N ASP A 183 -19.84 -6.13 -8.01
CA ASP A 183 -20.19 -6.55 -6.63
C ASP A 183 -19.57 -5.65 -5.53
N VAL A 184 -19.10 -4.45 -5.89
CA VAL A 184 -18.23 -3.62 -5.01
C VAL A 184 -18.79 -2.24 -4.73
#